data_AF-A0A7S3LAL1-F1
#
_entry.id   AF-A0A7S3LAL1-F1
#
_cell.length_a   1.000
_cell.length_b   1.000
_cell.length_c   1.000
_cell.angle_alpha   90.00
_cell.angle_beta   90.00
_cell.angle_gamma   90.00
#
_symmetry.space_group_name_H-M   'P 1'
#
loop_
_entity.id
_entity.type
_entity.pdbx_description
1 polymer ?
#
loop_
_entity_poly.entity_id
_entity_poly.type
_entity_poly.pdbx_seq_one_letter_code
_entity_poly.pdbx_strand_id
1 'polypeptide(L)'
;GFAAATTNPAPGFSQKHDEACRQGQLTYEDPETGYSVFTQIAHEQRGWCCGSGCRHCPYSHVNVKDKAVKIQHPAILVEQQSHLDGDKQVLFGLHHARVKVLFFSGGKDSFLTIRALVRQYHATQPFGLVLLTTFDASTRNIAHQDVPIDDVTKQASHLNITLLGIPLRRASGE
;
A
#
# COMPACT_ATOMS: atom_id res chain seq x y z
N GLY A 1 35.68 -7.24 25.89
CA GLY A 1 35.03 -7.58 24.63
C GLY A 1 33.76 -8.32 24.94
N PHE A 2 32.60 -7.76 24.57
CA PHE A 2 31.32 -8.46 24.68
C PHE A 2 30.93 -8.93 23.28
N ALA A 3 30.96 -10.24 23.08
CA ALA A 3 30.43 -10.87 21.88
C ALA A 3 28.90 -10.73 21.91
N ALA A 4 28.35 -9.92 21.01
CA ALA A 4 26.92 -9.90 20.75
C ALA A 4 26.54 -11.25 20.12
N ALA A 5 25.81 -12.06 20.86
CA ALA A 5 25.16 -13.24 20.32
C ALA A 5 24.16 -12.77 19.26
N THR A 6 24.47 -13.00 17.99
CA THR A 6 23.54 -12.79 16.89
C THR A 6 22.49 -13.89 16.93
N THR A 7 21.44 -13.70 17.73
CA THR A 7 20.21 -14.46 17.55
C THR A 7 19.60 -14.02 16.22
N ASN A 8 19.52 -14.94 15.25
CA ASN A 8 18.70 -14.69 14.07
C ASN A 8 17.27 -14.43 14.57
N PRO A 9 16.65 -13.28 14.23
CA PRO A 9 15.28 -13.01 14.65
C PRO A 9 14.38 -14.13 14.14
N ALA A 10 13.38 -14.50 14.95
CA ALA A 10 12.39 -15.47 14.55
C ALA A 10 11.76 -15.08 13.19
N PRO A 11 11.45 -16.05 12.31
CA PRO A 11 10.92 -15.75 10.99
C PRO A 11 9.60 -14.99 11.11
N GLY A 12 9.50 -13.84 10.42
CA GLY A 12 8.28 -13.02 10.41
C GLY A 12 7.12 -13.71 9.68
N PHE A 13 5.89 -13.18 9.83
CA PHE A 13 4.70 -13.79 9.25
C PHE A 13 4.79 -14.01 7.73
N SER A 14 5.46 -13.13 6.97
CA SER A 14 5.64 -13.32 5.51
C SER A 14 6.49 -14.54 5.20
N GLN A 15 7.52 -14.83 5.98
CA GLN A 15 8.37 -16.02 5.76
C GLN A 15 7.61 -17.31 6.07
N LYS A 16 6.80 -17.32 7.15
CA LYS A 16 5.92 -18.44 7.49
C LYS A 16 4.86 -18.67 6.41
N HIS A 17 4.28 -17.59 5.89
CA HIS A 17 3.38 -17.63 4.74
C HIS A 17 4.04 -18.27 3.51
N ASP A 18 5.24 -17.81 3.14
CA ASP A 18 5.92 -18.27 1.92
C ASP A 18 6.34 -19.75 2.01
N GLU A 19 6.74 -20.21 3.19
CA GLU A 19 6.99 -21.63 3.45
C GLU A 19 5.70 -22.46 3.31
N ALA A 20 4.62 -22.03 3.96
CA ALA A 20 3.33 -22.72 3.87
C ALA A 20 2.83 -22.80 2.41
N CYS A 21 2.97 -21.71 1.64
CA CYS A 21 2.67 -21.71 0.21
C CYS A 21 3.53 -22.70 -0.58
N ARG A 22 4.85 -22.75 -0.34
CA ARG A 22 5.75 -23.73 -0.99
C ARG A 22 5.36 -25.18 -0.69
N GLN A 23 4.80 -25.44 0.48
CA GLN A 23 4.31 -26.75 0.89
C GLN A 23 2.85 -27.02 0.47
N GLY A 24 2.20 -26.11 -0.25
CA GLY A 24 0.80 -26.24 -0.64
C GLY A 24 -0.21 -26.16 0.50
N GLN A 25 0.20 -25.62 1.66
CA GLN A 25 -0.66 -25.48 2.83
C GLN A 25 -1.60 -24.28 2.69
N LEU A 26 -2.83 -24.45 3.20
CA LEU A 26 -3.87 -23.41 3.17
C LEU A 26 -3.76 -22.41 4.31
N THR A 27 -3.01 -22.75 5.35
CA THR A 27 -2.85 -21.92 6.55
C THR A 27 -1.43 -22.00 7.07
N TYR A 28 -1.00 -20.97 7.79
CA TYR A 28 0.22 -20.96 8.60
C TYR A 28 -0.09 -20.41 9.99
N GLU A 29 0.74 -20.73 10.98
CA GLU A 29 0.64 -20.16 12.32
C GLU A 29 1.40 -18.83 12.37
N ASP A 30 0.72 -17.76 12.78
CA ASP A 30 1.30 -16.44 12.94
C ASP A 30 2.29 -16.44 14.11
N PRO A 31 3.59 -16.20 13.89
CA PRO A 31 4.62 -16.29 14.93
C PRO A 31 4.42 -15.26 16.06
N GLU A 32 3.70 -14.17 15.80
CA GLU A 32 3.43 -13.12 16.79
C GLU A 32 2.19 -13.42 17.66
N THR A 33 1.13 -13.97 17.06
CA THR A 33 -0.18 -14.13 17.73
C THR A 33 -0.56 -15.58 18.05
N GLY A 34 0.11 -16.56 17.45
CA GLY A 34 -0.25 -17.98 17.53
C GLY A 34 -1.52 -18.35 16.77
N TYR A 35 -2.12 -17.42 16.03
CA TYR A 35 -3.35 -17.69 15.27
C TYR A 35 -3.06 -18.40 13.95
N SER A 36 -3.99 -19.26 13.55
CA SER A 36 -4.01 -19.83 12.20
C SER A 36 -4.47 -18.78 11.19
N VAL A 37 -3.63 -18.49 10.20
CA VAL A 37 -3.86 -17.47 9.18
C VAL A 37 -3.86 -18.12 7.80
N PHE A 38 -4.84 -17.77 6.97
CA PHE A 38 -4.93 -18.26 5.60
C PHE A 38 -3.77 -17.79 4.72
N THR A 39 -3.28 -18.69 3.88
CA THR A 39 -2.28 -18.39 2.84
C THR A 39 -2.92 -17.76 1.61
N GLN A 40 -2.09 -17.19 0.74
CA GLN A 40 -2.53 -16.75 -0.58
C GLN A 40 -3.20 -17.89 -1.37
N ILE A 41 -2.68 -19.12 -1.29
CA ILE A 41 -3.27 -20.31 -1.96
C ILE A 41 -4.72 -20.52 -1.53
N ALA A 42 -5.01 -20.42 -0.23
CA ALA A 42 -6.39 -20.56 0.26
C ALA A 42 -7.32 -19.45 -0.29
N HIS A 43 -6.79 -18.24 -0.48
CA HIS A 43 -7.53 -17.15 -1.09
C HIS A 43 -7.73 -17.32 -2.61
N GLU A 44 -6.75 -17.90 -3.31
CA GLU A 44 -6.85 -18.27 -4.72
C GLU A 44 -7.89 -19.37 -4.93
N GLN A 45 -7.87 -20.42 -4.10
CA GLN A 45 -8.88 -21.49 -4.12
C GLN A 45 -10.30 -20.97 -3.88
N ARG A 46 -10.44 -19.92 -3.04
CA ARG A 46 -11.73 -19.25 -2.82
C ARG A 46 -12.23 -18.51 -4.08
N GLY A 47 -11.33 -17.99 -4.91
CA GLY A 47 -11.66 -17.31 -6.17
C GLY A 47 -12.11 -15.85 -6.08
N TRP A 48 -12.17 -15.23 -4.89
CA TRP A 48 -12.58 -13.82 -4.75
C TRP A 48 -12.04 -13.13 -3.47
N CYS A 49 -11.99 -11.79 -3.50
CA CYS A 49 -11.60 -10.95 -2.35
C CYS A 49 -12.74 -10.84 -1.32
N CYS A 50 -12.55 -11.31 -0.09
CA CYS A 50 -13.62 -11.28 0.92
C CYS A 50 -13.91 -9.91 1.56
N GLY A 51 -13.12 -8.88 1.25
CA GLY A 51 -13.31 -7.53 1.82
C GLY A 51 -12.83 -7.34 3.26
N SER A 52 -12.18 -8.35 3.86
CA SER A 52 -11.77 -8.35 5.27
C SER A 52 -10.37 -7.78 5.54
N GLY A 53 -9.63 -7.33 4.52
CA GLY A 53 -8.26 -6.81 4.73
C GLY A 53 -7.21 -7.91 5.02
N CYS A 54 -7.33 -9.08 4.39
CA CYS A 54 -6.42 -10.22 4.60
C CYS A 54 -4.95 -9.85 4.30
N ARG A 55 -4.02 -10.41 5.10
CA ARG A 55 -2.58 -10.11 5.02
C ARG A 55 -1.94 -10.47 3.67
N HIS A 56 -2.45 -11.52 3.03
CA HIS A 56 -1.91 -12.08 1.79
C HIS A 56 -2.98 -12.18 0.70
N CYS A 57 -3.79 -11.13 0.52
CA CYS A 57 -4.84 -11.13 -0.49
C CYS A 57 -4.24 -11.03 -1.92
N PRO A 58 -4.47 -12.00 -2.82
CA PRO A 58 -3.95 -11.97 -4.19
C PRO A 58 -4.71 -10.99 -5.10
N TYR A 59 -5.84 -10.46 -4.63
CA TYR A 59 -6.78 -9.67 -5.44
C TYR A 59 -6.68 -8.16 -5.19
N SER A 60 -5.51 -7.65 -4.80
CA SER A 60 -5.27 -6.20 -4.58
C SER A 60 -6.32 -5.52 -3.68
N HIS A 61 -6.91 -6.31 -2.77
CA HIS A 61 -7.94 -5.87 -1.82
C HIS A 61 -9.14 -5.19 -2.48
N VAL A 62 -9.51 -5.60 -3.71
CA VAL A 62 -10.56 -4.94 -4.52
C VAL A 62 -11.91 -4.76 -3.80
N ASN A 63 -12.27 -5.68 -2.90
CA ASN A 63 -13.54 -5.60 -2.15
C ASN A 63 -13.40 -5.01 -0.74
N VAL A 64 -12.20 -4.55 -0.35
CA VAL A 64 -11.98 -3.96 0.97
C VAL A 64 -12.43 -2.50 0.94
N LYS A 65 -13.53 -2.22 1.64
CA LYS A 65 -13.92 -0.85 1.99
C LYS A 65 -12.98 -0.30 3.06
N ASP A 66 -12.66 0.99 2.96
CA ASP A 66 -11.81 1.71 3.92
C ASP A 66 -10.42 1.05 4.04
N LYS A 67 -9.76 0.87 2.89
CA LYS A 67 -8.46 0.18 2.77
C LYS A 67 -7.43 0.69 3.77
N ALA A 68 -7.33 2.01 3.93
CA ALA A 68 -6.39 2.64 4.85
C ALA A 68 -6.59 2.22 6.32
N VAL A 69 -7.83 1.93 6.71
CA VAL A 69 -8.20 1.52 8.07
C VAL A 69 -7.98 0.02 8.30
N LYS A 70 -8.21 -0.82 7.28
CA LYS A 70 -8.20 -2.29 7.44
C LYS A 70 -6.88 -2.95 7.08
N ILE A 71 -6.15 -2.39 6.12
CA ILE A 71 -4.95 -3.02 5.58
C ILE A 71 -3.75 -2.71 6.48
N GLN A 72 -2.91 -3.73 6.71
CA GLN A 72 -1.76 -3.70 7.62
C GLN A 72 -0.42 -3.97 6.90
N HIS A 73 -0.44 -4.01 5.57
CA HIS A 73 0.73 -4.18 4.70
C HIS A 73 0.64 -3.18 3.52
N PRO A 74 1.70 -3.00 2.71
CA PRO A 74 1.63 -2.12 1.56
C PRO A 74 0.49 -2.48 0.60
N ALA A 75 -0.29 -1.49 0.17
CA ALA A 75 -1.41 -1.70 -0.75
C ALA A 75 -1.81 -0.41 -1.49
N ILE A 76 -2.42 -0.57 -2.67
CA ILE A 76 -3.08 0.53 -3.38
C ILE A 76 -4.34 0.93 -2.59
N LEU A 77 -4.30 2.10 -1.99
CA LEU A 77 -5.38 2.68 -1.20
C LEU A 77 -6.39 3.42 -2.08
N VAL A 78 -5.89 4.09 -3.13
CA VAL A 78 -6.71 4.76 -4.15
C VAL A 78 -6.23 4.29 -5.51
N GLU A 79 -7.17 3.82 -6.33
CA GLU A 79 -6.92 3.47 -7.72
C GLU A 79 -7.47 4.59 -8.62
N GLN A 80 -6.64 5.06 -9.55
CA GLN A 80 -7.05 6.06 -10.52
C GLN A 80 -8.17 5.50 -11.43
N GLN A 81 -9.24 6.26 -11.58
CA GLN A 81 -10.34 5.93 -12.48
C GLN A 81 -9.97 6.27 -13.92
N SER A 82 -10.25 5.34 -14.83
CA SER A 82 -9.95 5.46 -16.26
C SER A 82 -10.92 6.37 -17.03
N HIS A 83 -12.07 6.71 -16.44
CA HIS A 83 -13.09 7.56 -17.05
C HIS A 83 -13.30 8.81 -16.21
N LEU A 84 -13.06 9.96 -16.82
CA LEU A 84 -13.59 11.25 -16.35
C LEU A 84 -14.83 11.56 -17.19
N ASP A 85 -15.84 12.21 -16.62
CA ASP A 85 -16.99 12.69 -17.40
C ASP A 85 -16.51 13.67 -18.50
N GLY A 86 -16.79 13.33 -19.76
CA GLY A 86 -16.39 14.10 -20.95
C GLY A 86 -15.04 13.70 -21.55
N ASP A 87 -14.67 14.35 -22.66
CA ASP A 87 -13.49 14.07 -23.51
C ASP A 87 -12.11 14.37 -22.85
N LYS A 88 -12.06 14.40 -21.52
CA LYS A 88 -10.85 14.76 -20.77
C LYS A 88 -9.94 13.56 -20.60
N GLN A 89 -8.73 13.65 -21.17
CA GLN A 89 -7.67 12.69 -20.90
C GLN A 89 -7.33 12.68 -19.41
N VAL A 90 -7.28 11.48 -18.84
CA VAL A 90 -6.83 11.28 -17.46
C VAL A 90 -5.32 11.48 -17.41
N LEU A 91 -4.87 12.50 -16.68
CA LEU A 91 -3.44 12.72 -16.45
C LEU A 91 -2.86 11.53 -15.69
N PHE A 92 -1.56 11.30 -15.89
CA PHE A 92 -0.78 10.36 -15.08
C PHE A 92 -1.21 8.88 -15.11
N GLY A 93 -1.92 8.45 -16.14
CA GLY A 93 -2.31 7.05 -16.29
C GLY A 93 -1.13 6.08 -16.24
N LEU A 94 -1.30 4.94 -15.57
CA LEU A 94 -0.24 3.93 -15.42
C LEU A 94 -0.01 3.09 -16.68
N HIS A 95 -0.70 3.39 -17.78
CA HIS A 95 -0.47 2.81 -19.10
C HIS A 95 0.74 3.44 -19.82
N HIS A 96 1.27 4.56 -19.32
CA HIS A 96 2.46 5.19 -19.90
C HIS A 96 3.72 4.37 -19.63
N ALA A 97 4.64 4.32 -20.60
CA ALA A 97 5.89 3.54 -20.50
C ALA A 97 6.83 4.00 -19.36
N ARG A 98 6.67 5.24 -18.89
CA ARG A 98 7.43 5.79 -17.77
C ARG A 98 6.49 6.08 -16.62
N VAL A 99 6.84 5.60 -15.43
CA VAL A 99 6.11 5.90 -14.19
C VAL A 99 7.05 6.63 -13.23
N LYS A 100 6.53 7.69 -12.60
CA LYS A 100 7.18 8.39 -11.49
C LYS A 100 6.49 8.03 -10.18
N VAL A 101 7.27 7.99 -9.11
CA VAL A 101 6.76 7.83 -7.75
C VAL A 101 7.03 9.12 -6.99
N LEU A 102 6.00 9.68 -6.36
CA LEU A 102 6.10 10.87 -5.52
C LEU A 102 5.76 10.52 -4.08
N PHE A 103 6.69 10.76 -3.17
CA PHE A 103 6.42 10.74 -1.74
C PHE A 103 5.43 11.86 -1.41
N PHE A 104 4.21 11.48 -1.03
CA PHE A 104 3.09 12.39 -0.86
C PHE A 104 2.67 12.41 0.61
N SER A 105 2.96 13.52 1.28
CA SER A 105 2.63 13.70 2.70
C SER A 105 1.24 14.28 2.94
N GLY A 106 0.58 14.77 1.88
CA GLY A 106 -0.67 15.53 1.96
C GLY A 106 -0.48 17.02 2.29
N GLY A 107 0.76 17.46 2.51
CA GLY A 107 1.11 18.85 2.77
C GLY A 107 1.37 19.68 1.50
N LYS A 108 1.48 21.01 1.68
CA LYS A 108 1.64 21.99 0.60
C LYS A 108 2.78 21.70 -0.37
N ASP A 109 3.93 21.21 0.09
CA ASP A 109 5.12 21.04 -0.75
C ASP A 109 4.95 19.85 -1.71
N SER A 110 4.36 18.76 -1.21
CA SER A 110 3.99 17.61 -2.04
C SER A 110 2.93 18.00 -3.08
N PHE A 111 1.97 18.86 -2.71
CA PHE A 111 0.99 19.40 -3.66
C PHE A 111 1.62 20.31 -4.72
N LEU A 112 2.51 21.23 -4.34
CA LEU A 112 3.26 22.07 -5.28
C LEU A 112 4.12 21.24 -6.23
N THR A 113 4.65 20.12 -5.75
CA THR A 113 5.39 19.14 -6.57
C THR A 113 4.49 18.50 -7.62
N ILE A 114 3.26 18.09 -7.27
CA ILE A 114 2.27 17.62 -8.25
C ILE A 114 2.03 18.69 -9.32
N ARG A 115 1.85 19.95 -8.93
CA ARG A 115 1.65 21.05 -9.89
C ARG A 115 2.84 21.22 -10.84
N ALA A 116 4.06 21.06 -10.35
CA ALA A 116 5.27 21.07 -11.18
C ALA A 116 5.31 19.88 -12.14
N LEU A 117 4.91 18.69 -11.68
CA LEU A 117 4.82 17.47 -12.50
C LEU A 117 3.78 17.60 -13.62
N VAL A 118 2.64 18.26 -13.37
CA VAL A 118 1.63 18.55 -14.42
C VAL A 118 2.26 19.42 -15.52
N ARG A 119 3.00 20.47 -15.17
CA ARG A 119 3.71 21.30 -16.16
C ARG A 119 4.71 20.47 -16.96
N GLN A 120 5.44 19.59 -16.30
CA GLN A 120 6.39 18.70 -16.97
C GLN A 120 5.71 17.69 -17.88
N TYR A 121 4.55 17.15 -17.49
CA TYR A 121 3.76 16.22 -18.30
C TYR A 121 3.39 16.84 -19.65
N HIS A 122 2.96 18.10 -19.65
CA HIS A 122 2.62 18.83 -20.88
C HIS A 122 3.84 19.33 -21.67
N ALA A 123 4.93 19.70 -20.99
CA ALA A 123 6.12 20.25 -21.65
C ALA A 123 7.05 19.19 -22.25
N THR A 124 6.95 17.95 -21.77
CA THR A 124 7.81 16.84 -22.22
C THR A 124 6.96 15.72 -22.81
N GLN A 125 7.13 14.49 -22.35
CA GLN A 125 6.31 13.36 -22.74
C GLN A 125 5.38 12.97 -21.58
N PRO A 126 4.17 12.47 -21.87
CA PRO A 126 3.30 11.86 -20.87
C PRO A 126 4.00 10.77 -20.05
N PHE A 127 3.71 10.72 -18.76
CA PHE A 127 4.21 9.70 -17.83
C PHE A 127 3.14 9.38 -16.79
N GLY A 128 3.17 8.17 -16.25
CA GLY A 128 2.33 7.76 -15.13
C GLY A 128 2.85 8.32 -13.81
N LEU A 129 1.97 8.55 -12.83
CA LEU A 129 2.35 9.00 -11.50
C LEU A 129 1.67 8.12 -10.45
N VAL A 130 2.47 7.64 -9.50
CA VAL A 130 1.99 6.99 -8.28
C VAL A 130 2.37 7.86 -7.09
N LEU A 131 1.40 8.20 -6.25
CA LEU A 131 1.65 8.79 -4.95
C LEU A 131 2.01 7.66 -3.98
N LEU A 132 3.04 7.87 -3.16
CA LEU A 132 3.47 6.93 -2.14
C LEU A 132 3.42 7.63 -0.79
N THR A 133 2.74 7.05 0.19
CA THR A 133 2.65 7.61 1.54
C THR A 133 2.91 6.54 2.60
N THR A 134 3.62 6.92 3.66
CA THR A 134 3.85 6.07 4.83
C THR A 134 3.02 6.58 5.99
N PHE A 135 2.46 5.66 6.77
CA PHE A 135 1.60 6.03 7.91
C PHE A 135 1.73 5.02 9.03
N ASP A 136 1.53 5.45 10.27
CA ASP A 136 1.59 4.58 11.44
C ASP A 136 0.44 3.56 11.38
N ALA A 137 0.78 2.28 11.50
CA ALA A 137 -0.16 1.17 11.38
C ALA A 137 -1.23 1.17 12.49
N SER A 138 -0.93 1.76 13.65
CA SER A 138 -1.80 1.82 14.82
C SER A 138 -2.64 3.08 14.84
N THR A 139 -2.01 4.25 14.71
CA THR A 139 -2.71 5.54 14.79
C THR A 139 -3.37 5.96 13.49
N ARG A 140 -2.95 5.38 12.36
CA ARG A 140 -3.38 5.75 11.01
C ARG A 140 -3.03 7.20 10.61
N ASN A 141 -2.03 7.80 11.26
CA ASN A 141 -1.51 9.12 10.90
C ASN A 141 -0.24 9.01 10.05
N ILE A 142 -0.06 9.94 9.11
CA ILE A 142 1.17 10.10 8.34
C ILE A 142 2.33 10.36 9.31
N ALA A 143 3.41 9.59 9.16
CA ALA A 143 4.58 9.74 10.01
C ALA A 143 5.09 11.20 9.98
N HIS A 144 5.30 11.79 11.17
CA HIS A 144 5.87 13.13 11.39
C HIS A 144 4.99 14.36 11.10
N GLN A 145 3.74 14.23 10.63
CA GLN A 145 2.92 15.42 10.26
C GLN A 145 1.55 15.51 10.93
N ASP A 146 1.17 14.53 11.76
CA ASP A 146 -0.14 14.46 12.43
C ASP A 146 -1.35 14.63 11.48
N VAL A 147 -1.16 14.24 10.21
CA VAL A 147 -2.21 14.23 9.19
C VAL A 147 -2.82 12.82 9.14
N PRO A 148 -4.16 12.66 9.25
CA PRO A 148 -4.80 11.37 9.07
C PRO A 148 -4.61 10.83 7.63
N ILE A 149 -4.37 9.52 7.49
CA ILE A 149 -4.27 8.86 6.17
C ILE A 149 -5.55 9.04 5.33
N ASP A 150 -6.69 9.22 6.00
CA ASP A 150 -7.98 9.44 5.34
C ASP A 150 -8.00 10.74 4.53
N ASP A 151 -7.34 11.80 5.02
CA ASP A 151 -7.26 13.06 4.30
C ASP A 151 -6.36 12.95 3.08
N VAL A 152 -5.25 12.21 3.18
CA VAL A 152 -4.38 11.89 2.05
C VAL A 152 -5.10 11.03 1.01
N THR A 153 -5.89 10.05 1.46
CA THR A 153 -6.71 9.19 0.60
C THR A 153 -7.78 10.03 -0.14
N LYS A 154 -8.46 10.94 0.56
CA LYS A 154 -9.40 11.89 -0.06
C LYS A 154 -8.69 12.76 -1.10
N GLN A 155 -7.54 13.34 -0.77
CA GLN A 155 -6.78 14.18 -1.71
C GLN A 155 -6.40 13.41 -2.98
N ALA A 156 -5.85 12.20 -2.84
CA ALA A 156 -5.49 11.37 -3.99
C ALA A 156 -6.71 11.01 -4.85
N SER A 157 -7.85 10.70 -4.21
CA SER A 157 -9.11 10.45 -4.91
C SER A 157 -9.62 11.69 -5.66
N HIS A 158 -9.54 12.88 -5.07
CA HIS A 158 -9.97 14.12 -5.73
C HIS A 158 -9.05 14.52 -6.88
N LEU A 159 -7.76 14.24 -6.76
CA LEU A 159 -6.80 14.44 -7.85
C LEU A 159 -6.89 13.36 -8.92
N ASN A 160 -7.62 12.27 -8.67
CA ASN A 160 -7.67 11.06 -9.47
C ASN A 160 -6.27 10.52 -9.82
N ILE A 161 -5.42 10.36 -8.80
CA ILE A 161 -4.07 9.80 -8.93
C ILE A 161 -3.95 8.58 -8.01
N THR A 162 -3.37 7.50 -8.53
CA THR A 162 -3.14 6.27 -7.76
C THR A 162 -2.29 6.54 -6.51
N LEU A 163 -2.75 6.04 -5.36
CA LEU A 163 -2.06 6.14 -4.07
C LEU A 163 -1.67 4.76 -3.55
N LEU A 164 -0.37 4.55 -3.36
CA LEU A 164 0.23 3.44 -2.63
C LEU A 164 0.43 3.86 -1.16
N GLY A 165 -0.23 3.14 -0.24
CA GLY A 165 -0.04 3.32 1.19
C GLY A 165 0.87 2.25 1.76
N ILE A 166 1.77 2.66 2.65
CA ILE A 166 2.72 1.80 3.35
C ILE A 166 2.51 1.97 4.86
N PRO A 167 1.77 1.06 5.51
CA PRO A 167 1.67 1.02 6.96
C PRO A 167 3.05 0.71 7.56
N LEU A 168 3.51 1.55 8.48
CA LEU A 168 4.71 1.34 9.26
C LEU A 168 4.32 0.82 10.64
N ARG A 169 4.80 -0.36 11.00
CA ARG A 169 4.79 -0.82 12.39
C ARG A 169 6.01 -0.22 13.07
N ARG A 170 5.83 0.41 14.23
CA ARG A 170 6.97 0.62 15.13
C ARG A 170 7.49 -0.77 15.45
N ALA A 171 8.79 -1.01 15.26
CA ALA A 171 9.39 -2.23 15.78
C ALA A 171 9.01 -2.28 17.27
N SER A 172 8.39 -3.38 17.69
CA SER A 172 8.41 -3.77 19.10
C SER A 172 9.85 -3.60 19.56
N GLY A 173 10.05 -2.75 20.57
CA GLY A 173 11.34 -2.11 20.86
C GLY A 173 12.54 -3.03 20.85
N GLU A 174 13.69 -2.43 20.51
CA GLU A 174 15.00 -2.91 20.95
C GLU A 174 15.01 -3.20 22.47
#